data_AF-A0A117QX60-F1
#
_entry.id   AF-A0A117QX60-F1
#
_cell.length_a   1.000
_cell.length_b   1.000
_cell.length_c   1.000
_cell.angle_alpha   90.00
_cell.angle_beta   90.00
_cell.angle_gamma   90.00
#
_symmetry.space_group_name_H-M   'P 1'
#
loop_
_entity.id
_entity.type
_entity.pdbx_description
1 polymer ?
#
loop_
_entity_poly.entity_id
_entity_poly.type
_entity_poly.pdbx_seq_one_letter_code
_entity_poly.pdbx_strand_id
1 'polypeptide(L)'
;MTLFGVEEVLPCGNEAELAGTELRHHVAKAVDALSATVGEDPQVLRRRLLKLVNLPWLSDADDHDLREVLRELRVCEQEGGGAYRARLRRVTRVDRPAGIARLPRPRLVKPASTAGTCGLCGDGYNVGELIGRPPSPEELPYIPMGWLCWHCLVQRRHQPRRRDVLLRVFHALFAGDGVGLNGIECGVLLEWLTEDPALANSKPWAADPLENTLVRLRAGDMDGKPTTWLSAQTAHTIVAVLQEAVASPTTTVQDGEMLSALVQHLAEWATNPANVRSSRYGTGWRFRQQVLALTEYPTVLSQRGGPFFLYQCKTTKTGQLVEPA
;
A
#
# COMPACT_ATOMS: atom_id res chain seq x y z
N MET A 1 -34.14 -5.42 12.37
CA MET A 1 -34.32 -5.30 13.83
C MET A 1 -32.94 -5.29 14.45
N THR A 2 -32.47 -4.15 14.93
CA THR A 2 -31.31 -4.14 15.81
C THR A 2 -31.72 -4.81 17.12
N LEU A 3 -30.92 -5.72 17.66
CA LEU A 3 -31.30 -6.54 18.82
C LEU A 3 -31.66 -5.71 20.08
N PHE A 4 -31.35 -4.41 20.12
CA PHE A 4 -31.42 -3.59 21.35
C PHE A 4 -32.00 -2.16 21.24
N GLY A 5 -32.59 -1.73 20.11
CA GLY A 5 -33.18 -0.36 20.00
C GLY A 5 -32.14 0.78 19.92
N VAL A 6 -31.50 0.92 18.75
CA VAL A 6 -30.11 1.38 18.60
C VAL A 6 -29.84 2.88 18.41
N GLU A 7 -30.83 3.78 18.54
CA GLU A 7 -30.52 5.22 18.37
C GLU A 7 -29.88 5.88 19.60
N GLU A 8 -30.06 5.34 20.81
CA GLU A 8 -29.52 5.95 22.05
C GLU A 8 -28.07 5.55 22.36
N VAL A 9 -27.60 4.39 21.89
CA VAL A 9 -26.29 3.82 22.26
C VAL A 9 -25.17 4.29 21.32
N LEU A 10 -25.46 4.38 20.01
CA LEU A 10 -24.56 4.85 18.97
C LEU A 10 -25.33 5.80 18.02
N PRO A 11 -25.51 7.09 18.38
CA PRO A 11 -26.35 8.00 17.61
C PRO A 11 -25.85 8.16 16.17
N CYS A 12 -26.69 7.80 15.20
CA CYS A 12 -26.46 8.08 13.79
C CYS A 12 -26.69 9.56 13.53
N GLY A 13 -25.68 10.27 13.01
CA GLY A 13 -25.91 11.61 12.48
C GLY A 13 -24.68 12.35 12.00
N ASN A 14 -23.61 12.39 12.80
CA ASN A 14 -22.58 13.43 12.62
C ASN A 14 -21.14 12.88 12.49
N GLU A 15 -20.94 11.56 12.48
CA GLU A 15 -19.58 10.95 12.50
C GLU A 15 -18.70 11.36 11.30
N ALA A 16 -19.31 11.69 10.16
CA ALA A 16 -18.61 12.21 9.00
C ALA A 16 -18.04 13.62 9.23
N GLU A 17 -18.67 14.40 10.12
CA GLU A 17 -18.32 15.78 10.47
C GLU A 17 -17.35 15.86 11.66
N LEU A 18 -17.31 14.83 12.51
CA LEU A 18 -16.39 14.73 13.63
C LEU A 18 -14.96 14.45 13.15
N ALA A 19 -13.96 15.07 13.80
CA ALA A 19 -12.54 14.90 13.52
C ALA A 19 -11.68 14.97 14.80
N GLY A 20 -10.47 14.42 14.76
CA GLY A 20 -9.48 14.58 15.82
C GLY A 20 -9.93 14.11 17.20
N THR A 21 -9.77 14.96 18.22
CA THR A 21 -10.06 14.63 19.64
C THR A 21 -11.52 14.33 19.89
N GLU A 22 -12.43 15.01 19.21
CA GLU A 22 -13.88 14.84 19.37
C GLU A 22 -14.32 13.46 18.87
N LEU A 23 -13.83 13.04 17.70
CA LEU A 23 -14.08 11.71 17.14
C LEU A 23 -13.51 10.60 18.05
N ARG A 24 -12.32 10.79 18.62
CA ARG A 24 -11.73 9.84 19.60
C ARG A 24 -12.59 9.71 20.85
N HIS A 25 -13.10 10.82 21.38
CA HIS A 25 -13.98 10.80 22.54
C HIS A 25 -15.28 10.04 22.23
N HIS A 26 -15.85 10.26 21.04
CA HIS A 26 -17.03 9.55 20.59
C HIS A 26 -16.80 8.03 20.50
N VAL A 27 -15.67 7.60 19.94
CA VAL A 27 -15.28 6.17 19.91
C VAL A 27 -15.15 5.58 21.31
N ALA A 28 -14.53 6.28 22.26
CA ALA A 28 -14.40 5.79 23.63
C ALA A 28 -15.77 5.56 24.29
N LYS A 29 -16.67 6.54 24.18
CA LYS A 29 -18.05 6.43 24.70
C LYS A 29 -18.82 5.27 24.07
N ALA A 30 -18.68 5.10 22.75
CA ALA A 30 -19.28 4.02 21.98
C ALA A 30 -18.81 2.63 22.44
N VAL A 31 -17.51 2.47 22.72
CA VAL A 31 -16.95 1.22 23.25
C VAL A 31 -17.51 0.91 24.63
N ASP A 32 -17.54 1.89 25.53
CA ASP A 32 -18.04 1.71 26.91
C ASP A 32 -19.54 1.34 26.92
N ALA A 33 -20.33 2.00 26.08
CA ALA A 33 -21.77 1.73 25.96
C ALA A 33 -22.05 0.33 25.40
N LEU A 34 -21.33 -0.09 24.35
CA LEU A 34 -21.48 -1.44 23.81
C LEU A 34 -21.00 -2.49 24.81
N SER A 35 -19.87 -2.25 25.50
CA SER A 35 -19.34 -3.13 26.55
C SER A 35 -20.35 -3.40 27.66
N ALA A 36 -21.02 -2.36 28.17
CA ALA A 36 -22.09 -2.50 29.15
C ALA A 36 -23.28 -3.32 28.61
N THR A 37 -23.64 -3.11 27.34
CA THR A 37 -24.76 -3.78 26.68
C THR A 37 -24.50 -5.27 26.45
N VAL A 38 -23.31 -5.65 26.01
CA VAL A 38 -22.94 -7.04 25.71
C VAL A 38 -22.37 -7.79 26.92
N GLY A 39 -22.20 -7.12 28.06
CA GLY A 39 -21.66 -7.71 29.28
C GLY A 39 -20.20 -8.14 29.17
N GLU A 40 -19.40 -7.47 28.33
CA GLU A 40 -17.97 -7.77 28.13
C GLU A 40 -17.10 -6.66 28.71
N ASP A 41 -15.93 -7.01 29.25
CA ASP A 41 -14.95 -6.03 29.73
C ASP A 41 -14.55 -5.02 28.62
N PRO A 42 -14.58 -3.70 28.90
CA PRO A 42 -14.27 -2.67 27.90
C PRO A 42 -12.87 -2.81 27.29
N GLN A 43 -11.87 -3.25 28.07
CA GLN A 43 -10.50 -3.42 27.57
C GLN A 43 -10.37 -4.65 26.67
N VAL A 44 -11.18 -5.69 26.90
CA VAL A 44 -11.29 -6.84 26.00
C VAL A 44 -11.95 -6.44 24.69
N LEU A 45 -13.07 -5.71 24.74
CA LEU A 45 -13.77 -5.22 23.55
C LEU A 45 -12.89 -4.28 22.72
N ARG A 46 -12.20 -3.34 23.37
CA ARG A 46 -11.24 -2.42 22.74
C ARG A 46 -10.09 -3.15 22.04
N ARG A 47 -9.45 -4.11 22.72
CA ARG A 47 -8.37 -4.93 22.12
C ARG A 47 -8.85 -5.74 20.95
N ARG A 48 -10.12 -6.16 20.96
CA ARG A 48 -10.74 -6.84 19.84
C ARG A 48 -10.92 -5.87 18.67
N LEU A 49 -11.63 -4.77 18.84
CA LEU A 49 -11.85 -3.78 17.78
C LEU A 49 -10.54 -3.34 17.12
N LEU A 50 -9.50 -3.06 17.91
CA LEU A 50 -8.16 -2.77 17.42
C LEU A 50 -7.60 -3.85 16.49
N LYS A 51 -7.76 -5.14 16.85
CA LYS A 51 -7.39 -6.26 15.95
C LYS A 51 -8.22 -6.29 14.68
N LEU A 52 -9.49 -5.91 14.73
CA LEU A 52 -10.36 -5.90 13.55
C LEU A 52 -9.98 -4.78 12.59
N VAL A 53 -9.63 -3.60 13.09
CA VAL A 53 -9.11 -2.51 12.27
C VAL A 53 -7.59 -2.64 12.00
N ASN A 54 -6.97 -3.74 12.44
CA ASN A 54 -5.53 -4.00 12.35
C ASN A 54 -4.65 -2.84 12.87
N LEU A 55 -5.08 -2.18 13.95
CA LEU A 55 -4.33 -1.14 14.63
C LEU A 55 -3.66 -1.68 15.90
N PRO A 56 -2.39 -1.32 16.16
CA PRO A 56 -1.73 -1.69 17.40
C PRO A 56 -2.33 -0.93 18.60
N TRP A 57 -2.58 0.37 18.44
CA TRP A 57 -3.08 1.26 19.48
C TRP A 57 -4.11 2.25 18.92
N LEU A 58 -5.05 2.67 19.77
CA LEU A 58 -6.07 3.67 19.40
C LEU A 58 -5.47 5.08 19.32
N SER A 59 -4.32 5.33 19.94
CA SER A 59 -3.57 6.59 19.79
C SER A 59 -3.13 6.82 18.35
N ASP A 60 -2.86 5.74 17.63
CA ASP A 60 -2.25 5.78 16.29
C ASP A 60 -3.32 5.82 15.18
N ALA A 61 -4.60 5.69 15.55
CA ALA A 61 -5.73 5.77 14.64
C ALA A 61 -5.87 7.18 14.06
N ASP A 62 -6.03 7.30 12.75
CA ASP A 62 -6.50 8.54 12.11
C ASP A 62 -8.04 8.65 12.15
N ASP A 63 -8.59 9.73 11.60
CA ASP A 63 -10.05 9.91 11.59
C ASP A 63 -10.78 8.89 10.71
N HIS A 64 -10.10 8.30 9.70
CA HIS A 64 -10.70 7.24 8.90
C HIS A 64 -10.82 5.96 9.73
N ASP A 65 -9.80 5.65 10.51
CA ASP A 65 -9.74 4.52 11.43
C ASP A 65 -10.77 4.59 12.52
N LEU A 66 -10.92 5.75 13.15
CA LEU A 66 -11.89 5.95 14.21
C LEU A 66 -13.32 5.79 13.69
N ARG A 67 -13.62 6.29 12.49
CA ARG A 67 -14.92 6.06 11.83
C ARG A 67 -15.14 4.59 11.50
N GLU A 68 -14.11 3.86 11.10
CA GLU A 68 -14.23 2.42 10.87
C GLU A 68 -14.50 1.67 12.19
N VAL A 69 -13.85 2.05 13.30
CA VAL A 69 -14.15 1.48 14.62
C VAL A 69 -15.62 1.69 15.00
N LEU A 70 -16.18 2.88 14.79
CA LEU A 70 -17.60 3.17 15.07
C LEU A 70 -18.56 2.33 14.22
N ARG A 71 -18.25 2.12 12.95
CA ARG A 71 -19.04 1.23 12.09
C ARG A 71 -18.99 -0.21 12.57
N GLU A 72 -17.82 -0.67 12.98
CA GLU A 72 -17.61 -2.03 13.43
C GLU A 72 -18.30 -2.31 14.76
N LEU A 73 -18.31 -1.33 15.67
CA LEU A 73 -19.12 -1.36 16.89
C LEU A 73 -20.61 -1.56 16.56
N ARG A 74 -21.14 -0.82 15.59
CA ARG A 74 -22.55 -0.95 15.15
C ARG A 74 -22.86 -2.31 14.54
N VAL A 75 -21.98 -2.85 13.71
CA VAL A 75 -22.18 -4.20 13.17
C VAL A 75 -22.15 -5.25 14.29
N CYS A 76 -21.25 -5.11 15.26
CA CYS A 76 -21.19 -6.03 16.41
C CYS A 76 -22.48 -6.01 17.25
N GLU A 77 -23.04 -4.82 17.44
CA GLU A 77 -24.33 -4.66 18.14
C GLU A 77 -25.47 -5.34 17.38
N GLN A 78 -25.51 -5.20 16.05
CA GLN A 78 -26.54 -5.79 15.20
C GLN A 78 -26.48 -7.32 15.13
N GLU A 79 -25.27 -7.88 15.12
CA GLU A 79 -25.05 -9.31 14.92
C GLU A 79 -24.88 -10.12 16.24
N GLY A 80 -24.71 -9.46 17.38
CA GLY A 80 -24.55 -10.07 18.71
C GLY A 80 -23.13 -10.57 19.02
N GLY A 81 -22.88 -10.90 20.30
CA GLY A 81 -21.53 -11.10 20.87
C GLY A 81 -20.64 -12.20 20.25
N GLY A 82 -21.20 -13.11 19.45
CA GLY A 82 -20.46 -14.18 18.76
C GLY A 82 -20.00 -13.84 17.34
N ALA A 83 -20.71 -12.93 16.65
CA ALA A 83 -20.52 -12.67 15.23
C ALA A 83 -19.20 -11.95 14.90
N TYR A 84 -18.72 -11.15 15.85
CA TYR A 84 -17.42 -10.47 15.77
C TYR A 84 -16.26 -11.42 15.42
N ARG A 85 -16.20 -12.62 16.03
CA ARG A 85 -15.12 -13.61 15.76
C ARG A 85 -15.25 -14.23 14.37
N ALA A 86 -16.45 -14.32 13.82
CA ALA A 86 -16.70 -14.91 12.50
C ALA A 86 -16.23 -13.98 11.36
N ARG A 87 -16.21 -12.66 11.59
CA ARG A 87 -15.82 -11.66 10.58
C ARG A 87 -14.30 -11.51 10.45
N LEU A 88 -13.55 -11.78 11.51
CA LEU A 88 -12.09 -11.84 11.47
C LEU A 88 -11.62 -13.15 10.83
N ARG A 89 -11.13 -13.06 9.59
CA ARG A 89 -10.54 -14.19 8.90
C ARG A 89 -9.05 -14.20 9.13
N ARG A 90 -8.56 -15.20 9.89
CA ARG A 90 -7.13 -15.50 9.94
C ARG A 90 -6.71 -16.02 8.59
N VAL A 91 -5.75 -15.33 7.99
CA VAL A 91 -5.15 -15.76 6.73
C VAL A 91 -3.79 -16.37 7.06
N THR A 92 -3.79 -17.69 7.28
CA THR A 92 -2.58 -18.43 7.64
C THR A 92 -1.77 -18.84 6.42
N ARG A 93 -2.42 -19.01 5.27
CA ARG A 93 -1.78 -19.36 4.01
C ARG A 93 -2.38 -18.61 2.83
N VAL A 94 -1.52 -17.88 2.15
CA VAL A 94 -1.75 -17.36 0.80
C VAL A 94 -0.52 -17.74 0.02
N ASP A 95 -0.68 -18.55 -1.01
CA ASP A 95 0.43 -18.82 -1.91
C ASP A 95 0.81 -17.49 -2.59
N ARG A 96 2.10 -17.17 -2.64
CA ARG A 96 2.65 -15.92 -3.24
C ARG A 96 3.94 -16.25 -4.01
N PRO A 97 4.23 -15.60 -5.16
CA PRO A 97 5.41 -15.92 -5.94
C PRO A 97 6.66 -15.66 -5.12
N ALA A 98 7.69 -16.49 -5.30
CA ALA A 98 9.05 -16.28 -4.78
C ALA A 98 9.59 -14.88 -5.12
N GLY A 99 10.66 -14.49 -4.43
CA GLY A 99 11.38 -13.26 -4.73
C GLY A 99 11.36 -12.22 -3.64
N ILE A 100 12.18 -11.19 -3.82
CA ILE A 100 12.27 -10.08 -2.89
C ILE A 100 10.95 -9.33 -2.82
N ALA A 101 10.81 -8.58 -1.73
CA ALA A 101 9.93 -7.45 -1.70
C ALA A 101 8.44 -7.77 -1.80
N ARG A 102 8.04 -8.74 -0.99
CA ARG A 102 6.65 -9.07 -0.72
C ARG A 102 6.10 -8.11 0.34
N LEU A 103 4.87 -7.63 0.16
CA LEU A 103 4.15 -7.11 1.34
C LEU A 103 4.09 -8.25 2.38
N PRO A 104 4.37 -7.99 3.67
CA PRO A 104 4.17 -8.90 4.76
C PRO A 104 2.75 -9.44 4.68
N ARG A 105 2.62 -10.68 5.14
CA ARG A 105 1.33 -11.34 5.14
C ARG A 105 0.40 -10.55 6.05
N PRO A 106 -0.80 -10.16 5.60
CA PRO A 106 -1.80 -9.66 6.51
C PRO A 106 -2.10 -10.80 7.48
N ARG A 107 -1.87 -10.59 8.78
CA ARG A 107 -2.19 -11.59 9.80
C ARG A 107 -3.71 -11.83 9.88
N LEU A 108 -4.49 -10.79 9.57
CA LEU A 108 -5.95 -10.79 9.61
C LEU A 108 -6.49 -9.97 8.43
N VAL A 109 -7.57 -10.48 7.83
CA VAL A 109 -8.40 -9.74 6.88
C VAL A 109 -9.86 -9.77 7.34
N LYS A 110 -10.65 -8.85 6.82
CA LYS A 110 -12.10 -8.77 7.08
C LYS A 110 -12.85 -8.38 5.81
N PRO A 111 -14.16 -8.66 5.72
CA PRO A 111 -15.02 -8.00 4.74
C PRO A 111 -15.11 -6.50 5.05
N ALA A 112 -15.06 -5.67 4.02
CA ALA A 112 -15.22 -4.22 4.12
C ALA A 112 -16.64 -3.89 4.59
N SER A 113 -16.75 -2.99 5.57
CA SER A 113 -18.05 -2.56 6.12
C SER A 113 -18.66 -1.39 5.34
N THR A 114 -17.84 -0.71 4.54
CA THR A 114 -18.23 0.36 3.63
C THR A 114 -17.48 0.19 2.32
N ALA A 115 -17.99 0.80 1.25
CA ALA A 115 -17.15 1.12 0.11
C ALA A 115 -16.05 2.11 0.52
N GLY A 116 -14.89 2.01 -0.11
CA GLY A 116 -13.75 2.88 0.16
C GLY A 116 -12.68 2.74 -0.92
N THR A 117 -11.49 3.30 -0.65
CA THR A 117 -10.40 3.36 -1.61
C THR A 117 -9.17 2.66 -1.05
N CYS A 118 -8.56 1.79 -1.84
CA CYS A 118 -7.33 1.09 -1.49
C CYS A 118 -6.18 2.08 -1.28
N GLY A 119 -5.58 2.06 -0.09
CA GLY A 119 -4.46 2.93 0.28
C GLY A 119 -3.19 2.70 -0.55
N LEU A 120 -3.09 1.61 -1.32
CA LEU A 120 -1.95 1.36 -2.21
C LEU A 120 -2.27 1.72 -3.67
N CYS A 121 -3.17 0.98 -4.32
CA CYS A 121 -3.45 1.17 -5.74
C CYS A 121 -4.40 2.33 -6.05
N GLY A 122 -5.16 2.81 -5.05
CA GLY A 122 -6.20 3.81 -5.26
C GLY A 122 -7.50 3.26 -5.89
N ASP A 123 -7.64 1.94 -6.07
CA ASP A 123 -8.90 1.35 -6.53
C ASP A 123 -9.99 1.46 -5.47
N GLY A 124 -11.23 1.64 -5.93
CA GLY A 124 -12.39 1.42 -5.09
C GLY A 124 -12.49 -0.05 -4.66
N TYR A 125 -12.94 -0.28 -3.42
CA TYR A 125 -13.45 -1.56 -2.96
C TYR A 125 -14.89 -1.40 -2.47
N ASN A 126 -15.69 -2.44 -2.62
CA ASN A 126 -17.11 -2.45 -2.24
C ASN A 126 -17.33 -3.09 -0.86
N VAL A 127 -18.52 -2.87 -0.30
CA VAL A 127 -18.98 -3.57 0.91
C VAL A 127 -18.89 -5.08 0.71
N GLY A 128 -18.35 -5.79 1.69
CA GLY A 128 -18.19 -7.25 1.67
C GLY A 128 -16.89 -7.75 1.05
N GLU A 129 -16.18 -6.93 0.27
CA GLU A 129 -14.88 -7.31 -0.30
C GLU A 129 -13.81 -7.47 0.78
N LEU A 130 -12.86 -8.37 0.59
CA LEU A 130 -11.80 -8.60 1.58
C LEU A 130 -10.78 -7.46 1.58
N ILE A 131 -10.60 -6.86 2.75
CA ILE A 131 -9.63 -5.82 3.01
C ILE A 131 -8.76 -6.18 4.22
N GLY A 132 -7.60 -5.54 4.30
CA GLY A 132 -6.61 -5.78 5.34
C GLY A 132 -5.58 -4.66 5.39
N ARG A 133 -4.76 -4.66 6.43
CA ARG A 133 -3.62 -3.77 6.55
C ARG A 133 -2.34 -4.58 6.68
N PRO A 134 -1.21 -4.10 6.12
CA PRO A 134 0.08 -4.64 6.51
C PRO A 134 0.32 -4.37 8.00
N PRO A 135 1.12 -5.20 8.69
CA PRO A 135 1.58 -4.89 10.03
C PRO A 135 2.27 -3.52 10.06
N SER A 136 1.97 -2.71 11.07
CA SER A 136 2.60 -1.39 11.25
C SER A 136 4.08 -1.57 11.54
N PRO A 137 5.00 -0.90 10.81
CA PRO A 137 6.39 -0.86 11.21
C PRO A 137 6.50 -0.06 12.50
N GLU A 138 7.12 -0.63 13.53
CA GLU A 138 7.11 -0.10 14.91
C GLU A 138 7.87 1.23 15.08
N GLU A 139 8.63 1.71 14.08
CA GLU A 139 9.67 2.74 14.31
C GLU A 139 9.85 3.79 13.20
N LEU A 140 8.90 3.98 12.27
CA LEU A 140 9.15 4.83 11.11
C LEU A 140 8.25 6.09 11.05
N PRO A 141 8.77 7.24 10.57
CA PRO A 141 8.08 8.53 10.60
C PRO A 141 6.98 8.68 9.53
N TYR A 142 6.39 7.58 9.08
CA TYR A 142 5.44 7.60 7.96
C TYR A 142 4.00 7.41 8.42
N ILE A 143 3.10 8.00 7.64
CA ILE A 143 1.65 7.78 7.77
C ILE A 143 1.38 6.27 7.59
N PRO A 144 0.74 5.61 8.57
CA PRO A 144 0.31 4.22 8.43
C PRO A 144 -0.48 4.03 7.15
N MET A 145 -0.19 2.96 6.41
CA MET A 145 -0.94 2.66 5.19
C MET A 145 -2.39 2.36 5.52
N GLY A 146 -3.31 2.97 4.78
CA GLY A 146 -4.74 2.71 4.88
C GLY A 146 -5.11 1.27 4.48
N TRP A 147 -6.41 1.02 4.40
CA TRP A 147 -6.93 -0.29 3.98
C TRP A 147 -6.47 -0.68 2.58
N LEU A 148 -6.01 -1.91 2.44
CA LEU A 148 -5.61 -2.49 1.16
C LEU A 148 -6.68 -3.46 0.66
N CYS A 149 -7.00 -3.37 -0.62
CA CYS A 149 -7.86 -4.34 -1.28
C CYS A 149 -7.18 -5.71 -1.36
N TRP A 150 -7.98 -6.75 -1.54
CA TRP A 150 -7.50 -8.12 -1.69
C TRP A 150 -6.44 -8.28 -2.79
N HIS A 151 -6.62 -7.57 -3.92
CA HIS A 151 -5.65 -7.57 -5.01
C HIS A 151 -4.26 -7.13 -4.53
N CYS A 152 -4.18 -5.95 -3.91
CA CYS A 152 -2.92 -5.42 -3.38
C CYS A 152 -2.31 -6.31 -2.30
N LEU A 153 -3.14 -6.89 -1.43
CA LEU A 153 -2.67 -7.76 -0.35
C LEU A 153 -2.10 -9.08 -0.86
N VAL A 154 -2.70 -9.67 -1.90
CA VAL A 154 -2.51 -11.08 -2.26
C VAL A 154 -2.15 -11.30 -3.72
N GLN A 155 -2.92 -10.73 -4.64
CA GLN A 155 -2.91 -11.12 -6.04
C GLN A 155 -1.88 -10.35 -6.86
N ARG A 156 -1.53 -9.12 -6.46
CA ARG A 156 -0.69 -8.18 -7.25
C ARG A 156 0.64 -8.74 -7.74
N ARG A 157 1.17 -9.80 -7.09
CA ARG A 157 2.44 -10.43 -7.47
C ARG A 157 2.26 -11.58 -8.47
N HIS A 158 1.11 -12.25 -8.44
CA HIS A 158 0.75 -13.33 -9.36
C HIS A 158 0.04 -12.82 -10.61
N GLN A 159 -0.69 -11.71 -10.46
CA GLN A 159 -1.48 -11.09 -11.51
C GLN A 159 -1.18 -9.58 -11.50
N PRO A 160 0.10 -9.16 -11.63
CA PRO A 160 0.43 -7.74 -11.64
C PRO A 160 -0.26 -7.04 -12.80
N ARG A 161 -0.85 -5.88 -12.51
CA ARG A 161 -1.28 -4.90 -13.51
C ARG A 161 -0.09 -3.96 -13.80
N ARG A 162 -0.14 -3.20 -14.90
CA ARG A 162 0.89 -2.20 -15.25
C ARG A 162 1.20 -1.24 -14.09
N ARG A 163 0.16 -0.64 -13.51
CA ARG A 163 0.29 0.18 -12.29
C ARG A 163 0.89 -0.53 -11.07
N ASP A 164 0.74 -1.84 -10.91
CA ASP A 164 1.38 -2.55 -9.80
C ASP A 164 2.90 -2.60 -10.00
N VAL A 165 3.36 -2.70 -11.25
CA VAL A 165 4.78 -2.59 -11.62
C VAL A 165 5.28 -1.16 -11.39
N LEU A 166 4.50 -0.12 -11.70
CA LEU A 166 4.86 1.26 -11.38
C LEU A 166 4.98 1.51 -9.87
N LEU A 167 4.01 1.04 -9.08
CA LEU A 167 4.07 1.10 -7.63
C LEU A 167 5.28 0.34 -7.08
N ARG A 168 5.63 -0.79 -7.71
CA ARG A 168 6.82 -1.57 -7.37
C ARG A 168 8.09 -0.77 -7.62
N VAL A 169 8.20 -0.10 -8.77
CA VAL A 169 9.31 0.81 -9.12
C VAL A 169 9.39 1.95 -8.11
N PHE A 170 8.28 2.65 -7.88
CA PHE A 170 8.16 3.76 -6.93
C PHE A 170 8.76 3.38 -5.56
N HIS A 171 8.22 2.33 -4.95
CA HIS A 171 8.64 1.97 -3.61
C HIS A 171 10.06 1.40 -3.57
N ALA A 172 10.51 0.69 -4.61
CA ALA A 172 11.87 0.16 -4.66
C ALA A 172 12.91 1.29 -4.77
N LEU A 173 12.66 2.28 -5.63
CA LEU A 173 13.50 3.47 -5.76
C LEU A 173 13.48 4.31 -4.48
N PHE A 174 12.34 4.44 -3.82
CA PHE A 174 12.29 5.14 -2.54
C PHE A 174 13.13 4.43 -1.46
N ALA A 175 13.08 3.09 -1.41
CA ALA A 175 13.70 2.28 -0.37
C ALA A 175 15.19 1.98 -0.59
N GLY A 176 15.67 2.03 -1.84
CA GLY A 176 17.00 1.58 -2.22
C GLY A 176 17.38 2.02 -3.63
N ASP A 177 18.44 1.44 -4.17
CA ASP A 177 19.09 1.91 -5.40
C ASP A 177 18.88 0.97 -6.61
N GLY A 178 17.85 0.12 -6.54
CA GLY A 178 17.48 -0.80 -7.61
C GLY A 178 16.10 -1.42 -7.42
N VAL A 179 15.54 -1.91 -8.52
CA VAL A 179 14.20 -2.50 -8.58
C VAL A 179 14.31 -3.99 -8.90
N GLY A 180 13.88 -4.85 -7.97
CA GLY A 180 13.77 -6.28 -8.25
C GLY A 180 12.34 -6.68 -8.60
N LEU A 181 12.19 -7.29 -9.78
CA LEU A 181 10.93 -7.78 -10.33
C LEU A 181 10.94 -9.31 -10.40
N ASN A 182 9.81 -9.99 -10.14
CA ASN A 182 9.67 -11.42 -10.43
C ASN A 182 9.42 -11.65 -11.93
N GLY A 183 9.44 -12.90 -12.39
CA GLY A 183 9.21 -13.23 -13.81
C GLY A 183 7.90 -12.66 -14.38
N ILE A 184 6.79 -12.72 -13.64
CA ILE A 184 5.48 -12.22 -14.10
C ILE A 184 5.49 -10.69 -14.25
N GLU A 185 6.09 -9.98 -13.28
CA GLU A 185 6.30 -8.53 -13.34
C GLU A 185 7.23 -8.15 -14.51
N CYS A 186 8.24 -8.98 -14.81
CA CYS A 186 9.09 -8.82 -15.99
C CYS A 186 8.29 -8.96 -17.29
N GLY A 187 7.40 -9.95 -17.40
CA GLY A 187 6.52 -10.13 -18.55
C GLY A 187 5.63 -8.91 -18.81
N VAL A 188 4.97 -8.40 -17.76
CA VAL A 188 4.13 -7.19 -17.86
C VAL A 188 4.94 -5.97 -18.33
N LEU A 189 6.14 -5.77 -17.78
CA LEU A 189 6.99 -4.64 -18.17
C LEU A 189 7.55 -4.80 -19.58
N LEU A 190 7.92 -6.02 -19.97
CA LEU A 190 8.41 -6.33 -21.30
C LEU A 190 7.32 -6.07 -22.35
N GLU A 191 6.10 -6.56 -22.12
CA GLU A 191 4.97 -6.31 -23.01
C GLU A 191 4.72 -4.81 -23.16
N TRP A 192 4.68 -4.06 -22.06
CA TRP A 192 4.45 -2.63 -22.09
C TRP A 192 5.55 -1.86 -22.84
N LEU A 193 6.83 -2.24 -22.69
CA LEU A 193 7.94 -1.59 -23.40
C LEU A 193 8.01 -1.96 -24.89
N THR A 194 7.31 -3.01 -25.32
CA THR A 194 7.41 -3.53 -26.69
C THR A 194 6.08 -3.47 -27.47
N GLU A 195 5.00 -3.03 -26.84
CA GLU A 195 3.70 -2.89 -27.50
C GLU A 195 3.70 -1.83 -28.62
N ASP A 196 4.43 -0.73 -28.40
CA ASP A 196 4.59 0.34 -29.36
C ASP A 196 6.04 0.39 -29.84
N PRO A 197 6.33 -0.06 -31.07
CA PRO A 197 7.67 0.00 -31.63
C PRO A 197 8.26 1.42 -31.67
N ALA A 198 7.43 2.48 -31.64
CA ALA A 198 7.91 3.85 -31.62
C ALA A 198 8.68 4.19 -30.33
N LEU A 199 8.43 3.47 -29.23
CA LEU A 199 9.14 3.65 -27.95
C LEU A 199 10.65 3.46 -28.08
N ALA A 200 11.10 2.54 -28.95
CA ALA A 200 12.52 2.30 -29.19
C ALA A 200 13.22 3.52 -29.84
N ASN A 201 12.45 4.44 -30.43
CA ASN A 201 12.95 5.68 -31.03
C ASN A 201 12.79 6.91 -30.10
N SER A 202 12.29 6.71 -28.88
CA SER A 202 12.10 7.78 -27.90
C SER A 202 13.45 8.39 -27.49
N LYS A 203 13.44 9.67 -27.09
CA LYS A 203 14.68 10.36 -26.66
C LYS A 203 15.34 9.68 -25.46
N PRO A 204 14.60 9.22 -24.42
CA PRO A 204 15.21 8.55 -23.28
C PRO A 204 15.85 7.23 -23.67
N TRP A 205 15.23 6.46 -24.59
CA TRP A 205 15.80 5.21 -25.08
C TRP A 205 17.07 5.44 -25.90
N ALA A 206 17.10 6.47 -26.74
CA ALA A 206 18.32 6.83 -27.48
C ALA A 206 19.47 7.25 -26.56
N ALA A 207 19.16 7.89 -25.42
CA ALA A 207 20.15 8.34 -24.45
C ALA A 207 20.67 7.21 -23.53
N ASP A 208 19.82 6.26 -23.16
CA ASP A 208 20.16 5.08 -22.34
C ASP A 208 19.47 3.83 -22.92
N PRO A 209 20.13 3.13 -23.87
CA PRO A 209 19.50 2.06 -24.64
C PRO A 209 19.07 0.85 -23.79
N LEU A 210 17.83 0.38 -24.00
CA LEU A 210 17.22 -0.66 -23.18
C LEU A 210 17.32 -2.08 -23.75
N GLU A 211 18.07 -2.33 -24.83
CA GLU A 211 18.11 -3.65 -25.50
C GLU A 211 18.58 -4.76 -24.56
N ASN A 212 19.65 -4.50 -23.81
CA ASN A 212 20.14 -5.44 -22.79
C ASN A 212 19.11 -5.65 -21.67
N THR A 213 18.36 -4.61 -21.32
CA THR A 213 17.28 -4.70 -20.34
C THR A 213 16.14 -5.57 -20.86
N LEU A 214 15.73 -5.43 -22.13
CA LEU A 214 14.71 -6.28 -22.76
C LEU A 214 15.12 -7.75 -22.75
N VAL A 215 16.38 -8.07 -23.05
CA VAL A 215 16.92 -9.44 -22.96
C VAL A 215 16.79 -9.99 -21.54
N ARG A 216 17.12 -9.18 -20.52
CA ARG A 216 17.02 -9.57 -19.11
C ARG A 216 15.58 -9.76 -18.65
N LEU A 217 14.65 -8.90 -19.09
CA LEU A 217 13.23 -9.04 -18.79
C LEU A 217 12.65 -10.30 -19.42
N ARG A 218 12.97 -10.56 -20.70
CA ARG A 218 12.55 -11.79 -21.41
C ARG A 218 13.06 -13.05 -20.74
N ALA A 219 14.34 -13.08 -20.35
CA ALA A 219 14.90 -14.19 -19.60
C ALA A 219 14.26 -14.32 -18.21
N GLY A 220 13.91 -13.21 -17.56
CA GLY A 220 13.22 -13.20 -16.27
C GLY A 220 11.84 -13.84 -16.34
N ASP A 221 11.07 -13.50 -17.38
CA ASP A 221 9.74 -14.04 -17.67
C ASP A 221 9.79 -15.53 -18.04
N MET A 222 10.61 -15.90 -19.03
CA MET A 222 10.74 -17.29 -19.50
C MET A 222 11.27 -18.26 -18.44
N ASP A 223 12.32 -17.87 -17.71
CA ASP A 223 12.96 -18.76 -16.73
C ASP A 223 12.22 -18.76 -15.37
N GLY A 224 11.15 -17.95 -15.23
CA GLY A 224 10.42 -17.80 -13.97
C GLY A 224 11.31 -17.32 -12.82
N LYS A 225 12.28 -16.43 -13.09
CA LYS A 225 13.29 -16.04 -12.10
C LYS A 225 12.61 -15.47 -10.84
N PRO A 226 13.10 -15.84 -9.64
CA PRO A 226 12.55 -15.29 -8.40
C PRO A 226 12.75 -13.77 -8.35
N THR A 227 13.83 -13.25 -8.92
CA THR A 227 14.08 -11.80 -9.01
C THR A 227 15.03 -11.46 -10.18
N THR A 228 14.63 -10.47 -10.98
CA THR A 228 15.43 -9.79 -12.00
C THR A 228 15.67 -8.36 -11.53
N TRP A 229 16.93 -7.96 -11.39
CA TRP A 229 17.32 -6.65 -10.85
C TRP A 229 17.53 -5.59 -11.91
N LEU A 230 16.82 -4.47 -11.82
CA LEU A 230 17.06 -3.26 -12.60
C LEU A 230 17.81 -2.25 -11.74
N SER A 231 18.78 -1.56 -12.33
CA SER A 231 19.45 -0.45 -11.64
C SER A 231 18.46 0.71 -11.46
N ALA A 232 18.71 1.60 -10.49
CA ALA A 232 17.92 2.83 -10.36
C ALA A 232 17.89 3.63 -11.67
N GLN A 233 19.06 3.81 -12.32
CA GLN A 233 19.18 4.53 -13.58
C GLN A 233 18.27 3.91 -14.66
N THR A 234 18.36 2.59 -14.85
CA THR A 234 17.52 1.87 -15.82
C THR A 234 16.02 2.05 -15.51
N ALA A 235 15.63 2.05 -14.23
CA ALA A 235 14.25 2.28 -13.85
C ALA A 235 13.78 3.71 -14.15
N HIS A 236 14.64 4.72 -13.97
CA HIS A 236 14.35 6.10 -14.39
C HIS A 236 14.16 6.20 -15.90
N THR A 237 15.04 5.57 -16.69
CA THR A 237 14.94 5.52 -18.16
C THR A 237 13.64 4.87 -18.59
N ILE A 238 13.28 3.72 -18.01
CA ILE A 238 12.02 3.03 -18.30
C ILE A 238 10.81 3.93 -18.03
N VAL A 239 10.77 4.61 -16.88
CA VAL A 239 9.66 5.52 -16.55
C VAL A 239 9.58 6.68 -17.56
N ALA A 240 10.72 7.24 -17.96
CA ALA A 240 10.76 8.31 -18.97
C ALA A 240 10.29 7.85 -20.35
N VAL A 241 10.71 6.65 -20.79
CA VAL A 241 10.24 6.01 -22.04
C VAL A 241 8.73 5.83 -22.01
N LEU A 242 8.19 5.24 -20.94
CA LEU A 242 6.75 5.00 -20.80
C LEU A 242 5.95 6.31 -20.78
N GLN A 243 6.51 7.39 -20.22
CA GLN A 243 5.86 8.70 -20.18
C GLN A 243 5.65 9.29 -21.59
N GLU A 244 6.54 8.99 -22.55
CA GLU A 244 6.38 9.43 -23.93
C GLU A 244 5.24 8.67 -24.67
N ALA A 245 4.81 7.51 -24.16
CA ALA A 245 3.71 6.71 -24.71
C ALA A 245 2.44 6.68 -23.86
N VAL A 246 2.21 7.67 -22.99
CA VAL A 246 0.97 7.76 -22.18
C VAL A 246 -0.30 7.72 -23.04
N ALA A 247 -0.23 8.10 -24.31
CA ALA A 247 -1.33 8.04 -25.27
C ALA A 247 -1.54 6.66 -25.93
N SER A 248 -0.80 5.62 -25.53
CA SER A 248 -0.97 4.26 -26.06
C SER A 248 -2.40 3.75 -25.81
N PRO A 249 -3.08 3.17 -26.82
CA PRO A 249 -4.49 2.77 -26.73
C PRO A 249 -4.76 1.65 -25.70
N THR A 250 -3.71 0.94 -25.27
CA THR A 250 -3.78 -0.12 -24.25
C THR A 250 -3.53 0.40 -22.84
N THR A 251 -3.10 1.66 -22.69
CA THR A 251 -2.85 2.28 -21.38
C THR A 251 -4.17 2.80 -20.82
N THR A 252 -4.56 2.28 -19.66
CA THR A 252 -5.79 2.74 -18.99
C THR A 252 -5.56 4.13 -18.38
N VAL A 253 -6.65 4.86 -18.13
CA VAL A 253 -6.60 6.16 -17.44
C VAL A 253 -5.86 6.02 -16.09
N GLN A 254 -6.14 4.96 -15.33
CA GLN A 254 -5.48 4.73 -14.05
C GLN A 254 -3.99 4.43 -14.19
N ASP A 255 -3.56 3.75 -15.24
CA ASP A 255 -2.13 3.51 -15.51
C ASP A 255 -1.41 4.83 -15.84
N GLY A 256 -2.02 5.69 -16.65
CA GLY A 256 -1.50 7.02 -17.00
C GLY A 256 -1.42 7.97 -15.79
N GLU A 257 -2.44 7.98 -14.94
CA GLU A 257 -2.44 8.74 -13.68
C GLU A 257 -1.34 8.25 -12.73
N MET A 258 -1.18 6.93 -12.59
CA MET A 258 -0.12 6.33 -11.77
C MET A 258 1.28 6.69 -12.30
N LEU A 259 1.46 6.61 -13.62
CA LEU A 259 2.73 6.96 -14.26
C LEU A 259 3.07 8.43 -14.07
N SER A 260 2.09 9.32 -14.27
CA SER A 260 2.26 10.76 -14.06
C SER A 260 2.60 11.09 -12.61
N ALA A 261 1.95 10.42 -11.64
CA ALA A 261 2.25 10.58 -10.22
C ALA A 261 3.66 10.08 -9.86
N LEU A 262 4.12 8.98 -10.48
CA LEU A 262 5.49 8.51 -10.32
C LEU A 262 6.50 9.50 -10.91
N VAL A 263 6.27 10.01 -12.12
CA VAL A 263 7.14 11.00 -12.78
C VAL A 263 7.26 12.27 -11.94
N GLN A 264 6.13 12.83 -11.48
CA GLN A 264 6.12 13.99 -10.60
C GLN A 264 7.02 13.75 -9.39
N HIS A 265 6.91 12.58 -8.78
CA HIS A 265 7.63 12.31 -7.54
C HIS A 265 9.12 12.05 -7.74
N LEU A 266 9.51 11.42 -8.86
CA LEU A 266 10.92 11.32 -9.26
C LEU A 266 11.52 12.72 -9.50
N ALA A 267 10.74 13.64 -10.09
CA ALA A 267 11.16 15.02 -10.29
C ALA A 267 11.33 15.77 -8.97
N GLU A 268 10.44 15.59 -7.99
CA GLU A 268 10.57 16.19 -6.65
C GLU A 268 11.84 15.75 -5.93
N TRP A 269 12.20 14.47 -6.02
CA TRP A 269 13.47 14.02 -5.44
C TRP A 269 14.68 14.64 -6.12
N ALA A 270 14.60 14.86 -7.44
CA ALA A 270 15.69 15.47 -8.20
C ALA A 270 15.82 16.98 -7.92
N THR A 271 14.70 17.71 -7.83
CA THR A 271 14.69 19.16 -7.60
C THR A 271 14.90 19.53 -6.13
N ASN A 272 14.68 18.59 -5.20
CA ASN A 272 14.89 18.76 -3.77
C ASN A 272 14.20 20.03 -3.22
N PRO A 273 12.86 20.15 -3.35
CA PRO A 273 12.14 21.37 -2.97
C PRO A 273 12.29 21.69 -1.47
N ALA A 274 12.51 20.67 -0.64
CA ALA A 274 12.75 20.80 0.79
C ALA A 274 14.17 21.28 1.16
N ASN A 275 15.03 21.57 0.18
CA ASN A 275 16.43 22.00 0.38
C ASN A 275 17.24 21.09 1.32
N VAL A 276 17.01 19.77 1.22
CA VAL A 276 17.75 18.77 1.99
C VAL A 276 19.23 18.84 1.62
N ARG A 277 20.10 18.88 2.63
CA ARG A 277 21.55 18.97 2.40
C ARG A 277 22.09 17.62 1.91
N SER A 278 22.40 17.55 0.62
CA SER A 278 23.02 16.36 0.00
C SER A 278 24.36 15.98 0.65
N SER A 279 25.12 16.94 1.18
CA SER A 279 26.36 16.68 1.92
C SER A 279 26.17 15.84 3.19
N ARG A 280 24.97 15.84 3.78
CA ARG A 280 24.65 15.09 5.00
C ARG A 280 24.02 13.72 4.71
N TYR A 281 23.23 13.61 3.65
CA TYR A 281 22.41 12.43 3.37
C TYR A 281 22.78 11.70 2.07
N GLY A 282 23.70 12.24 1.29
CA GLY A 282 24.01 11.79 -0.07
C GLY A 282 22.87 12.11 -1.04
N THR A 283 22.71 11.27 -2.06
CA THR A 283 21.62 11.32 -3.08
C THR A 283 20.80 10.02 -3.14
N GLY A 284 21.09 9.08 -2.23
CA GLY A 284 20.44 7.76 -2.15
C GLY A 284 19.13 7.76 -1.35
N TRP A 285 18.71 6.59 -0.88
CA TRP A 285 17.43 6.41 -0.17
C TRP A 285 17.27 7.32 1.06
N ARG A 286 18.33 7.54 1.86
CA ARG A 286 18.28 8.42 3.05
C ARG A 286 17.94 9.86 2.69
N PHE A 287 18.43 10.33 1.54
CA PHE A 287 18.12 11.66 1.02
C PHE A 287 16.64 11.74 0.62
N ARG A 288 16.13 10.76 -0.14
CA ARG A 288 14.73 10.71 -0.57
C ARG A 288 13.75 10.69 0.62
N GLN A 289 14.10 9.98 1.68
CA GLN A 289 13.31 9.96 2.92
C GLN A 289 13.28 11.31 3.61
N GLN A 290 14.42 11.99 3.67
CA GLN A 290 14.51 13.31 4.29
C GLN A 290 13.77 14.37 3.46
N VAL A 291 13.79 14.26 2.13
CA VAL A 291 13.00 15.14 1.25
C VAL A 291 11.52 14.95 1.55
N LEU A 292 11.03 13.71 1.55
CA LEU A 292 9.63 13.42 1.86
C LEU A 292 9.21 13.94 3.24
N ALA A 293 10.03 13.73 4.27
CA ALA A 293 9.71 14.16 5.64
C ALA A 293 9.62 15.68 5.81
N LEU A 294 10.24 16.46 4.92
CA LEU A 294 10.29 17.93 4.99
C LEU A 294 9.45 18.61 3.92
N THR A 295 8.92 17.88 2.95
CA THR A 295 8.03 18.42 1.93
C THR A 295 6.65 18.70 2.55
N GLU A 296 6.25 19.98 2.57
CA GLU A 296 4.99 20.45 3.15
C GLU A 296 3.75 19.87 2.44
N TYR A 297 3.82 19.71 1.11
CA TYR A 297 2.75 19.15 0.28
C TYR A 297 3.21 17.84 -0.38
N PRO A 298 3.11 16.69 0.30
CA PRO A 298 3.51 15.42 -0.28
C PRO A 298 2.65 15.06 -1.50
N THR A 299 3.23 14.43 -2.51
CA THR A 299 2.50 13.91 -3.69
C THR A 299 1.42 12.91 -3.31
N VAL A 300 0.50 12.65 -4.24
CA VAL A 300 -0.53 11.60 -4.11
C VAL A 300 0.08 10.25 -3.71
N LEU A 301 1.22 9.84 -4.27
CA LEU A 301 1.90 8.59 -3.88
C LEU A 301 2.52 8.62 -2.48
N SER A 302 2.92 9.80 -2.04
CA SER A 302 3.47 10.02 -0.70
C SER A 302 2.38 10.09 0.37
N GLN A 303 1.24 10.71 0.04
CA GLN A 303 0.05 10.80 0.90
C GLN A 303 -0.61 9.46 1.14
N ARG A 304 -0.55 8.56 0.16
CA ARG A 304 -1.04 7.18 0.27
C ARG A 304 -0.34 6.36 1.36
N GLY A 305 0.70 6.92 1.96
CA GLY A 305 1.47 6.26 2.99
C GLY A 305 2.31 5.16 2.37
N GLY A 306 3.30 4.74 3.12
CA GLY A 306 4.26 3.80 2.61
C GLY A 306 4.53 2.73 3.63
N PRO A 307 4.40 1.48 3.21
CA PRO A 307 5.40 0.53 3.54
C PRO A 307 6.63 0.76 2.65
N PHE A 308 7.30 1.88 2.89
CA PHE A 308 8.52 2.24 2.17
C PHE A 308 9.65 1.22 2.42
N PHE A 309 9.50 0.39 3.43
CA PHE A 309 10.45 -0.66 3.83
C PHE A 309 9.87 -2.07 3.81
N LEU A 310 8.64 -2.30 3.34
CA LEU A 310 8.09 -3.67 3.22
C LEU A 310 8.90 -4.57 2.28
N TYR A 311 9.89 -3.98 1.62
CA TYR A 311 10.73 -4.62 0.64
C TYR A 311 12.12 -4.98 1.15
N GLN A 312 12.44 -4.66 2.40
CA GLN A 312 13.64 -5.14 3.07
C GLN A 312 13.48 -6.60 3.46
N CYS A 313 13.65 -7.51 2.50
CA CYS A 313 14.14 -8.84 2.84
C CYS A 313 15.55 -8.66 3.39
N LYS A 314 15.83 -9.14 4.60
CA LYS A 314 17.21 -9.27 5.06
C LYS A 314 17.87 -10.36 4.21
N THR A 315 18.96 -10.07 3.52
CA THR A 315 19.85 -11.12 3.02
C THR A 315 20.63 -11.67 4.22
N THR A 316 20.59 -12.98 4.45
CA THR A 316 21.48 -13.64 5.40
C THR A 316 22.93 -13.47 4.95
N LYS A 317 23.88 -13.76 5.84
CA LYS A 317 25.31 -13.86 5.50
C LYS A 317 25.60 -14.89 4.39
N THR A 318 24.66 -15.80 4.11
CA THR A 318 24.74 -16.80 3.04
C THR A 318 24.04 -16.38 1.74
N GLY A 319 23.55 -15.14 1.66
CA GLY A 319 22.84 -14.61 0.49
C GLY A 319 21.39 -15.07 0.36
N GLN A 320 20.85 -15.80 1.35
CA GLN A 320 19.44 -16.19 1.36
C GLN A 320 18.55 -15.04 1.80
N LEU A 321 17.41 -14.86 1.14
CA LEU A 321 16.45 -13.81 1.46
C LEU A 321 15.54 -14.27 2.60
N VAL A 322 15.44 -13.46 3.65
CA VAL A 322 14.55 -13.70 4.80
C VAL A 322 13.49 -12.60 4.85
N GLU A 323 12.22 -13.00 4.95
CA GLU A 323 11.12 -12.07 5.22
C GLU A 323 11.34 -11.42 6.61
N PRO A 324 11.17 -10.10 6.76
CA PRO A 324 11.11 -9.50 8.08
C PRO A 324 9.92 -10.11 8.85
N ALA A 325 10.16 -10.51 10.10
CA ALA A 325 9.20 -11.23 10.97
C ALA A 325 7.98 -10.38 11.36
#